data_AF-A0A2E6INU4-F1
#
_entry.id   AF-A0A2E6INU4-F1
#
_cell.length_a   1.000
_cell.length_b   1.000
_cell.length_c   1.000
_cell.angle_alpha   90.00
_cell.angle_beta   90.00
_cell.angle_gamma   90.00
#
_symmetry.space_group_name_H-M   'P 1'
#
loop_
_entity.id
_entity.type
_entity.pdbx_description
1 polymer ?
#
loop_
_entity_poly.entity_id
_entity_poly.type
_entity_poly.pdbx_seq_one_letter_code
_entity_poly.pdbx_strand_id
1 'polypeptide(L)'
;MTTYSDVHQEASSKATTAVNTFFNNVLKGQDQFACGFAWVTVYPKNKGNTKLGKAERAGLESIGFKKDWTGKGWQLWNPGKYAGQNIDAKEEGAQVYANVMKSYGLNAYAGSRLD
;
A
#
# COMPACT_ATOMS: atom_id res chain seq x y z
N MET A 1 -3.57 12.41 -18.55
CA MET A 1 -4.09 11.14 -17.99
C MET A 1 -3.20 10.81 -16.81
N THR A 2 -3.76 10.65 -15.62
CA THR A 2 -2.98 10.30 -14.41
C THR A 2 -2.33 8.93 -14.59
N THR A 3 -1.03 8.83 -14.35
CA THR A 3 -0.25 7.60 -14.47
C THR A 3 -0.19 6.84 -13.14
N TYR A 4 0.21 5.56 -13.18
CA TYR A 4 0.48 4.79 -11.95
C TYR A 4 1.54 5.45 -11.07
N SER A 5 2.55 6.09 -11.67
CA SER A 5 3.58 6.82 -10.92
C SER A 5 3.01 8.01 -10.16
N ASP A 6 2.11 8.78 -10.79
CA ASP A 6 1.47 9.93 -10.15
C ASP A 6 0.62 9.48 -8.95
N VAL A 7 -0.19 8.43 -9.14
CA VAL A 7 -1.00 7.84 -8.06
C VAL A 7 -0.11 7.30 -6.94
N HIS A 8 0.98 6.60 -7.29
CA HIS A 8 1.92 6.07 -6.31
C HIS A 8 2.60 7.17 -5.50
N GLN A 9 3.02 8.28 -6.14
CA GLN A 9 3.66 9.40 -5.47
C GLN A 9 2.71 10.06 -4.47
N GLU A 10 1.47 10.32 -4.88
CA GLU A 10 0.44 10.88 -3.99
C GLU A 10 0.14 9.95 -2.82
N ALA A 11 -0.10 8.66 -3.11
CA ALA A 11 -0.43 7.66 -2.10
C ALA A 11 0.71 7.46 -1.10
N SER A 12 1.97 7.42 -1.57
CA SER A 12 3.15 7.28 -0.73
C SER A 12 3.37 8.50 0.16
N SER A 13 3.18 9.71 -0.39
CA SER A 13 3.28 10.95 0.37
C SER A 13 2.25 10.99 1.51
N LYS A 14 0.97 10.73 1.20
CA LYS A 14 -0.10 10.69 2.20
C LYS A 14 0.09 9.58 3.23
N ALA A 15 0.54 8.39 2.81
CA ALA A 15 0.82 7.28 3.71
C ALA A 15 1.97 7.62 4.68
N THR A 16 3.05 8.24 4.19
CA THR A 16 4.18 8.66 5.03
C THR A 16 3.74 9.73 6.05
N THR A 17 2.92 10.69 5.63
CA THR A 17 2.34 11.68 6.54
C THR A 17 1.49 11.01 7.62
N ALA A 18 0.62 10.07 7.26
CA ALA A 18 -0.24 9.36 8.21
C ALA A 18 0.58 8.56 9.25
N VAL A 19 1.59 7.82 8.80
CA VAL A 19 2.55 7.12 9.67
C VAL A 19 3.19 8.10 10.66
N ASN A 20 3.72 9.23 10.16
CA ASN A 20 4.39 10.22 11.01
C ASN A 20 3.43 10.86 12.01
N THR A 21 2.19 11.15 11.61
CA THR A 21 1.16 11.66 12.52
C THR A 21 0.84 10.64 13.60
N PHE A 22 0.67 9.37 13.25
CA PHE A 22 0.42 8.30 14.22
C PHE A 22 1.61 8.12 15.18
N PHE A 23 2.83 8.07 14.66
CA PHE A 23 4.04 7.93 15.45
C PHE A 23 4.21 9.05 16.48
N ASN A 24 3.98 10.30 16.08
CA ASN A 24 4.12 11.44 16.99
C ASN A 24 2.95 11.54 17.99
N ASN A 25 1.71 11.37 17.51
CA ASN A 25 0.53 11.67 18.32
C ASN A 25 0.08 10.49 19.19
N VAL A 26 0.22 9.26 18.69
CA VAL A 26 -0.22 8.03 19.37
C VAL A 26 0.95 7.35 20.05
N LEU A 27 2.03 7.09 19.31
CA LEU A 27 3.22 6.41 19.85
C LEU A 27 4.18 7.34 20.62
N LYS A 28 3.89 8.64 20.67
CA LYS A 28 4.67 9.66 21.41
C LYS A 28 6.15 9.70 21.02
N GLY A 29 6.45 9.44 19.76
CA GLY A 29 7.81 9.50 19.23
C GLY A 29 8.68 8.29 19.60
N GLN A 30 8.11 7.22 20.13
CA GLN A 30 8.83 5.98 20.47
C GLN A 30 8.17 4.80 19.77
N ASP A 31 8.96 3.90 19.17
CA ASP A 31 8.44 2.64 18.62
C ASP A 31 8.14 1.69 19.79
N GLN A 32 6.87 1.30 19.94
CA GLN A 32 6.37 0.52 21.08
C GLN A 32 5.10 -0.27 20.69
N PHE A 33 4.64 -1.15 21.58
CA PHE A 33 3.52 -2.08 21.36
C PHE A 33 3.84 -3.21 20.36
N ALA A 34 2.81 -3.80 19.75
CA ALA A 34 2.92 -5.03 19.00
C ALA A 34 3.68 -4.86 17.68
N CYS A 35 4.60 -5.78 17.41
CA CYS A 35 5.33 -5.85 16.14
C CYS A 35 4.47 -6.49 15.05
N GLY A 36 4.70 -6.09 13.81
CA GLY A 36 4.10 -6.78 12.68
C GLY A 36 4.40 -6.15 11.33
N PHE A 37 3.60 -6.53 10.35
CA PHE A 37 3.70 -6.06 8.98
C PHE A 37 2.36 -5.52 8.50
N ALA A 38 2.43 -4.59 7.56
CA ALA A 38 1.27 -4.16 6.78
C ALA A 38 1.64 -4.00 5.30
N TRP A 39 0.65 -4.18 4.45
CA TRP A 39 0.77 -4.11 3.01
C TRP A 39 -0.55 -3.65 2.37
N VAL A 40 -0.48 -3.29 1.09
CA VAL A 40 -1.66 -3.02 0.25
C VAL A 40 -1.73 -4.08 -0.83
N THR A 41 -2.91 -4.66 -1.02
CA THR A 41 -3.21 -5.58 -2.11
C THR A 41 -4.12 -4.90 -3.14
N VAL A 42 -3.71 -4.88 -4.40
CA VAL A 42 -4.54 -4.47 -5.55
C VAL A 42 -4.99 -5.71 -6.32
N TYR A 43 -6.28 -5.77 -6.63
CA TYR A 43 -6.86 -6.81 -7.50
C TYR A 43 -7.14 -6.23 -8.89
N PRO A 44 -6.36 -6.60 -9.93
CA PRO A 44 -6.59 -6.11 -11.28
C PRO A 44 -8.01 -6.39 -11.78
N LYS A 45 -8.67 -5.39 -12.36
CA LYS A 45 -10.04 -5.51 -12.87
C LYS A 45 -10.10 -6.30 -14.17
N ASN A 46 -9.05 -6.20 -14.99
CA ASN A 46 -9.04 -6.78 -16.32
C ASN A 46 -8.39 -8.18 -16.35
N LYS A 47 -8.95 -9.05 -17.19
CA LYS A 47 -8.41 -10.40 -17.45
C LYS A 47 -6.97 -10.30 -17.95
N GLY A 48 -6.06 -11.06 -17.35
CA GLY A 48 -4.61 -10.93 -17.57
C GLY A 48 -4.11 -11.29 -18.98
N ASN A 49 -4.90 -12.02 -19.77
CA ASN A 49 -4.57 -12.32 -21.16
C ASN A 49 -4.90 -11.18 -22.14
N THR A 50 -5.67 -10.17 -21.70
CA THR A 50 -6.04 -9.01 -22.52
C THR A 50 -4.93 -7.95 -22.52
N LYS A 51 -4.89 -7.11 -23.57
CA LYS A 51 -3.96 -5.97 -23.64
C LYS A 51 -4.10 -5.04 -22.43
N LEU A 52 -5.33 -4.74 -22.02
CA LEU A 52 -5.63 -3.91 -20.85
C LEU A 52 -5.16 -4.58 -19.55
N GLY A 53 -5.42 -5.87 -19.36
CA GLY A 53 -4.98 -6.59 -18.17
C GLY A 53 -3.47 -6.71 -18.04
N LYS A 54 -2.74 -6.84 -19.15
CA LYS A 54 -1.27 -6.79 -19.16
C LYS A 54 -0.75 -5.40 -18.78
N ALA A 55 -1.35 -4.35 -19.34
CA ALA A 55 -0.98 -2.96 -19.03
C ALA A 55 -1.24 -2.59 -17.56
N GLU A 56 -2.36 -3.05 -16.99
CA GLU A 56 -2.69 -2.85 -15.56
C GLU A 56 -1.63 -3.47 -14.64
N ARG A 57 -1.21 -4.71 -14.92
CA ARG A 57 -0.17 -5.41 -14.14
C ARG A 57 1.19 -4.76 -14.28
N ALA A 58 1.59 -4.41 -15.51
CA ALA A 58 2.84 -3.70 -15.77
C ALA A 58 2.87 -2.34 -15.06
N GLY A 59 1.73 -1.63 -14.99
CA GLY A 59 1.60 -0.37 -14.28
C GLY A 59 1.73 -0.52 -12.75
N LEU A 60 1.18 -1.59 -12.18
CA LEU A 60 1.37 -1.90 -10.75
C LEU A 60 2.82 -2.31 -10.45
N GLU A 61 3.40 -3.15 -11.31
CA GLU A 61 4.77 -3.64 -11.18
C GLU A 61 5.79 -2.51 -11.30
N SER A 62 5.56 -1.51 -12.16
CA SER A 62 6.45 -0.36 -12.33
C SER A 62 6.56 0.52 -11.07
N ILE A 63 5.56 0.47 -10.18
CA ILE A 63 5.55 1.19 -8.91
C ILE A 63 5.84 0.26 -7.71
N GLY A 64 6.39 -0.92 -7.97
CA GLY A 64 6.94 -1.82 -6.94
C GLY A 64 5.98 -2.86 -6.37
N PHE A 65 4.74 -2.96 -6.88
CA PHE A 65 3.87 -4.06 -6.48
C PHE A 65 4.37 -5.38 -7.06
N LYS A 66 4.24 -6.46 -6.27
CA LYS A 66 4.61 -7.81 -6.67
C LYS A 66 3.42 -8.75 -6.58
N LYS A 67 3.35 -9.73 -7.48
CA LYS A 67 2.29 -10.74 -7.46
C LYS A 67 2.27 -11.48 -6.13
N ASP A 68 1.08 -11.66 -5.56
CA ASP A 68 0.89 -12.41 -4.32
C ASP A 68 1.01 -13.93 -4.55
N TRP A 69 1.06 -14.68 -3.45
CA TRP A 69 1.20 -16.13 -3.50
C TRP A 69 -0.01 -16.84 -4.13
N THR A 70 -1.22 -16.27 -4.04
CA THR A 70 -2.42 -16.84 -4.69
C THR A 70 -2.42 -16.59 -6.20
N GLY A 71 -1.59 -15.66 -6.66
CA GLY A 71 -1.49 -15.21 -8.02
C GLY A 71 -2.65 -14.36 -8.52
N LYS A 72 -3.53 -13.90 -7.62
CA LYS A 72 -4.73 -13.11 -7.92
C LYS A 72 -4.59 -11.62 -7.58
N GLY A 73 -3.65 -11.28 -6.69
CA GLY A 73 -3.42 -9.93 -6.22
C GLY A 73 -1.98 -9.47 -6.46
N TRP A 74 -1.79 -8.16 -6.39
CA TRP A 74 -0.49 -7.50 -6.44
C TRP A 74 -0.32 -6.79 -5.10
N GLN A 75 0.78 -7.03 -4.40
CA GLN A 75 1.04 -6.53 -3.05
C GLN A 75 2.22 -5.55 -3.02
N LEU A 76 2.06 -4.47 -2.25
CA LEU A 76 3.12 -3.54 -1.87
C LEU A 76 3.22 -3.52 -0.34
N TRP A 77 4.39 -3.90 0.17
CA TRP A 77 4.66 -3.99 1.61
C TRP A 77 5.20 -2.68 2.16
N ASN A 78 4.79 -2.31 3.37
CA ASN A 78 5.18 -1.09 4.07
C ASN A 78 5.08 0.18 3.19
N PRO A 79 3.90 0.51 2.63
CA PRO A 79 3.74 1.62 1.70
C PRO A 79 4.01 2.99 2.32
N GLY A 80 3.89 3.13 3.65
CA GLY A 80 4.25 4.34 4.40
C GLY A 80 5.73 4.45 4.76
N LYS A 81 6.57 3.47 4.36
CA LYS A 81 8.01 3.42 4.63
C LYS A 81 8.39 3.62 6.10
N TYR A 82 7.57 3.10 7.02
CA TYR A 82 7.85 3.17 8.44
C TYR A 82 9.06 2.29 8.78
N ALA A 83 10.03 2.83 9.52
CA ALA A 83 11.25 2.10 9.90
C ALA A 83 11.09 1.29 11.21
N GLY A 84 10.08 1.61 12.04
CA GLY A 84 9.82 0.90 13.29
C GLY A 84 9.07 -0.42 13.10
N GLN A 85 8.87 -1.15 14.20
CA GLN A 85 8.21 -2.45 14.19
C GLN A 85 6.72 -2.38 14.49
N ASN A 86 6.23 -1.32 15.12
CA ASN A 86 4.82 -1.17 15.49
C ASN A 86 3.88 -1.43 14.28
N ILE A 87 2.96 -2.38 14.44
CA ILE A 87 2.03 -2.81 13.39
C ILE A 87 1.01 -1.72 13.05
N ASP A 88 0.48 -1.02 14.06
CA ASP A 88 -0.58 -0.02 13.89
C ASP A 88 -0.09 1.14 13.00
N ALA A 89 1.12 1.62 13.23
CA ALA A 89 1.75 2.64 12.40
C ALA A 89 1.87 2.18 10.93
N LYS A 90 2.29 0.92 10.69
CA LYS A 90 2.38 0.37 9.33
C LYS A 90 0.99 0.26 8.70
N GLU A 91 -0.01 -0.17 9.46
CA GLU A 91 -1.39 -0.31 9.00
C GLU A 91 -2.04 1.02 8.65
N GLU A 92 -1.82 2.08 9.43
CA GLU A 92 -2.29 3.44 9.11
C GLU A 92 -1.76 3.90 7.75
N GLY A 93 -0.47 3.68 7.50
CA GLY A 93 0.14 3.96 6.19
C GLY A 93 -0.51 3.14 5.06
N ALA A 94 -0.77 1.85 5.29
CA ALA A 94 -1.41 0.97 4.32
C ALA A 94 -2.86 1.37 4.03
N GLN A 95 -3.62 1.76 5.05
CA GLN A 95 -5.02 2.18 4.92
C GLN A 95 -5.15 3.46 4.09
N VAL A 96 -4.31 4.47 4.38
CA VAL A 96 -4.31 5.72 3.62
C VAL A 96 -3.88 5.49 2.18
N TYR A 97 -2.83 4.68 1.96
CA TYR A 97 -2.37 4.33 0.62
C TYR A 97 -3.47 3.64 -0.21
N ALA A 98 -4.15 2.66 0.37
CA ALA A 98 -5.25 1.94 -0.28
C ALA A 98 -6.42 2.88 -0.61
N ASN A 99 -6.75 3.83 0.26
CA ASN A 99 -7.83 4.79 0.01
C ASN A 99 -7.53 5.74 -1.16
N VAL A 100 -6.29 6.21 -1.30
CA VAL A 100 -5.87 7.01 -2.47
C VAL A 100 -5.96 6.16 -3.75
N MET A 101 -5.47 4.93 -3.73
CA MET A 101 -5.60 4.03 -4.88
C MET A 101 -7.08 3.81 -5.28
N LYS A 102 -7.97 3.63 -4.29
CA LYS A 102 -9.43 3.51 -4.52
C LYS A 102 -10.03 4.76 -5.15
N SER A 103 -9.61 5.97 -4.77
CA SER A 103 -10.15 7.21 -5.36
C SER A 103 -9.81 7.35 -6.84
N TYR A 104 -8.73 6.71 -7.30
CA TYR A 104 -8.38 6.59 -8.71
C TYR A 104 -9.01 5.36 -9.41
N GLY A 105 -9.90 4.66 -8.72
CA GLY A 105 -10.65 3.53 -9.28
C GLY A 105 -9.91 2.20 -9.28
N LEU A 106 -8.84 2.03 -8.48
CA LEU A 106 -8.17 0.74 -8.31
C LEU A 106 -8.84 -0.07 -7.18
N ASN A 107 -8.92 -1.39 -7.33
CA ASN A 107 -9.44 -2.27 -6.27
C ASN A 107 -8.35 -2.58 -5.24
N ALA A 108 -8.00 -1.60 -4.41
CA ALA A 108 -6.93 -1.69 -3.41
C ALA A 108 -7.48 -1.96 -2.01
N TYR A 109 -6.79 -2.75 -1.20
CA TYR A 109 -7.17 -3.06 0.19
C TYR A 109 -5.92 -3.13 1.06
N ALA A 110 -5.99 -2.53 2.26
CA ALA A 110 -4.95 -2.70 3.27
C ALA A 110 -5.07 -4.10 3.91
N GLY A 111 -3.93 -4.64 4.32
CA GLY A 111 -3.83 -5.84 5.14
C GLY A 111 -2.68 -5.72 6.12
N SER A 112 -2.79 -6.42 7.24
CA SER A 112 -1.82 -6.41 8.32
C SER A 112 -1.70 -7.81 8.94
N ARG A 113 -0.55 -8.10 9.57
CA ARG A 113 -0.30 -9.34 10.31
C ARG A 113 0.68 -9.07 11.44
N LEU A 114 0.35 -9.59 12.63
CA LEU A 114 1.31 -9.67 13.73
C LEU A 114 2.48 -10.60 13.35
N ASP A 115 3.64 -10.33 13.93
CA ASP A 115 4.84 -11.16 13.81
C ASP A 115 5.23 -11.78 15.17
#